data_AF-A0A1H3NB04-F1
#
_entry.id   AF-A0A1H3NB04-F1
#
_cell.length_a   1.000
_cell.length_b   1.000
_cell.length_c   1.000
_cell.angle_alpha   90.00
_cell.angle_beta   90.00
_cell.angle_gamma   90.00
#
_symmetry.space_group_name_H-M   'P 1'
#
loop_
_entity.id
_entity.type
_entity.pdbx_description
1 polymer ?
#
loop_
_entity_poly.entity_id
_entity_poly.type
_entity_poly.pdbx_seq_one_letter_code
_entity_poly.pdbx_strand_id
1 'polypeptide(L)'
;MPFELFRAPIIPASPAGLSTDELRRYLGVGRNNVAAIARRFGLENLHGIYPESVVWRQLFGLGPGDDAALAALREPLADIAWVSRATGVPQSTIRGHLRSGHWRYDGGVQLGDTHNDAFPRLRRWIPTVIRSRRCGSPLPIFASIPPLPANPVGDEARAELARTTTDEQPPDDVFAALLADPAPASR
;
A
#
# COMPACT_ATOMS: atom_id res chain seq x y z
N MET A 1 -9.31 22.59 18.30
CA MET A 1 -9.45 21.19 18.72
C MET A 1 -8.53 20.29 17.87
N PRO A 2 -7.22 20.21 18.16
CA PRO A 2 -6.26 19.43 17.35
C PRO A 2 -6.32 17.91 17.60
N PHE A 3 -6.93 17.46 18.69
CA PHE A 3 -6.98 16.05 19.10
C PHE A 3 -7.85 15.17 18.19
N GLU A 4 -8.87 15.73 17.54
CA GLU A 4 -9.72 14.99 16.58
C GLU A 4 -8.99 14.62 15.27
N LEU A 5 -7.78 15.15 15.07
CA LEU A 5 -6.96 14.89 13.89
C LEU A 5 -6.09 13.64 14.05
N PHE A 6 -5.93 13.10 15.25
CA PHE A 6 -5.12 11.91 15.46
C PHE A 6 -6.00 10.68 15.55
N ARG A 7 -5.55 9.59 14.92
CA ARG A 7 -6.21 8.29 14.98
C ARG A 7 -5.25 7.28 15.59
N ALA A 8 -5.78 6.37 16.39
CA ALA A 8 -4.98 5.32 17.01
C ALA A 8 -4.31 4.48 15.91
N PRO A 9 -2.97 4.31 15.93
CA PRO A 9 -2.28 3.50 14.95
C PRO A 9 -2.72 2.04 15.09
N ILE A 10 -2.76 1.34 13.97
CA ILE A 10 -3.00 -0.11 13.97
C ILE A 10 -1.70 -0.78 14.35
N ILE A 11 -1.73 -1.50 15.46
CA ILE A 11 -0.65 -2.39 15.88
C ILE A 11 -1.02 -3.77 15.35
N PRO A 12 -0.25 -4.32 14.41
CA PRO A 12 -0.50 -5.66 13.90
C PRO A 12 -0.43 -6.69 15.02
N ALA A 13 -1.35 -7.65 15.04
CA ALA A 13 -1.31 -8.79 15.97
C ALA A 13 -0.10 -9.72 15.69
N SER A 14 0.39 -9.73 14.46
CA SER A 14 1.55 -10.51 14.04
C SER A 14 2.68 -9.59 13.56
N PRO A 15 3.95 -9.85 13.92
CA PRO A 15 5.07 -9.08 13.41
C PRO A 15 5.24 -9.22 11.88
N ALA A 16 4.63 -10.24 11.26
CA ALA A 16 4.70 -10.46 9.83
C ALA A 16 3.86 -9.44 9.02
N GLY A 17 2.85 -8.80 9.62
CA GLY A 17 2.04 -7.79 8.96
C GLY A 17 0.57 -7.79 9.39
N LEU A 18 -0.26 -7.15 8.56
CA LEU A 18 -1.68 -6.92 8.82
C LEU A 18 -2.50 -8.14 8.41
N SER A 19 -3.33 -8.65 9.31
CA SER A 19 -4.44 -9.53 8.96
C SER A 19 -5.44 -8.83 8.02
N THR A 20 -6.33 -9.61 7.40
CA THR A 20 -7.38 -9.06 6.53
C THR A 20 -8.28 -8.04 7.26
N ASP A 21 -8.59 -8.27 8.55
CA ASP A 21 -9.40 -7.36 9.34
C ASP A 21 -8.65 -6.10 9.80
N GLU A 22 -7.34 -6.20 10.02
CA GLU A 22 -6.47 -5.04 10.25
C GLU A 22 -6.33 -4.20 8.99
N LEU A 23 -6.11 -4.84 7.84
CA LEU A 23 -6.07 -4.15 6.54
C LEU A 23 -7.40 -3.45 6.25
N ARG A 24 -8.54 -4.09 6.56
CA ARG A 24 -9.88 -3.47 6.46
C ARG A 24 -9.97 -2.19 7.28
N ARG A 25 -9.53 -2.24 8.54
CA ARG A 25 -9.54 -1.09 9.46
C ARG A 25 -8.58 0.01 8.99
N TYR A 26 -7.40 -0.39 8.51
CA TYR A 26 -6.36 0.49 8.00
C TYR A 26 -6.85 1.30 6.79
N LEU A 27 -7.42 0.61 5.80
CA LEU A 27 -7.97 1.24 4.61
C LEU A 27 -9.28 2.01 4.87
N GLY A 28 -9.97 1.71 5.98
CA GLY A 28 -11.26 2.28 6.32
C GLY A 28 -12.34 1.91 5.29
N VAL A 29 -12.42 0.63 4.91
CA VAL A 29 -13.35 0.13 3.88
C VAL A 29 -14.24 -0.99 4.42
N GLY A 30 -15.34 -1.27 3.72
CA GLY A 30 -16.18 -2.44 4.00
C GLY A 30 -15.46 -3.76 3.68
N ARG A 31 -15.87 -4.85 4.36
CA ARG A 31 -15.25 -6.20 4.25
C ARG A 31 -15.09 -6.67 2.80
N ASN A 32 -16.11 -6.42 1.97
CA ASN A 32 -16.16 -6.88 0.58
C ASN A 32 -15.17 -6.14 -0.35
N ASN A 33 -14.59 -5.03 0.09
CA ASN A 33 -13.66 -4.26 -0.75
C ASN A 33 -12.21 -4.70 -0.59
N VAL A 34 -11.85 -5.38 0.51
CA VAL A 34 -10.43 -5.66 0.83
C VAL A 34 -9.79 -6.53 -0.25
N ALA A 35 -10.44 -7.62 -0.66
CA ALA A 35 -9.92 -8.51 -1.71
C ALA A 35 -9.80 -7.80 -3.07
N ALA A 36 -10.79 -6.97 -3.43
CA ALA A 36 -10.77 -6.22 -4.68
C ALA A 36 -9.63 -5.18 -4.71
N ILE A 37 -9.41 -4.48 -3.60
CA ILE A 37 -8.32 -3.53 -3.45
C ILE A 37 -6.98 -4.26 -3.46
N ALA A 38 -6.85 -5.35 -2.70
CA ALA A 38 -5.62 -6.14 -2.65
C ALA A 38 -5.19 -6.60 -4.04
N ARG A 39 -6.10 -7.21 -4.80
CA ARG A 39 -5.83 -7.62 -6.19
C ARG A 39 -5.43 -6.45 -7.08
N ARG A 40 -6.10 -5.30 -6.96
CA ARG A 40 -5.84 -4.13 -7.80
C ARG A 40 -4.46 -3.52 -7.57
N PHE A 41 -4.02 -3.47 -6.32
CA PHE A 41 -2.72 -2.91 -5.95
C PHE A 41 -1.61 -3.97 -5.88
N GLY A 42 -1.88 -5.22 -6.29
CA GLY A 42 -0.90 -6.31 -6.22
C GLY A 42 -0.45 -6.60 -4.79
N LEU A 43 -1.35 -6.48 -3.82
CA LEU A 43 -1.09 -6.86 -2.43
C LEU A 43 -1.25 -8.37 -2.28
N GLU A 44 -0.12 -9.06 -2.19
CA GLU A 44 -0.09 -10.50 -1.96
C GLU A 44 -0.52 -10.83 -0.53
N ASN A 45 -1.43 -11.79 -0.42
CA ASN A 45 -1.90 -12.31 0.85
C ASN A 45 -1.09 -13.57 1.20
N LEU A 46 -0.14 -13.43 2.11
CA LEU A 46 0.72 -14.51 2.59
C LEU A 46 0.06 -15.16 3.79
N HIS A 47 -0.63 -16.28 3.58
CA HIS A 47 -1.28 -17.07 4.64
C HIS A 47 -2.25 -16.26 5.54
N GLY A 48 -3.01 -15.33 4.96
CA GLY A 48 -3.94 -14.47 5.69
C GLY A 48 -3.35 -13.13 6.15
N ILE A 49 -2.07 -12.88 5.86
CA ILE A 49 -1.30 -11.73 6.32
C ILE A 49 -0.81 -10.90 5.12
N TYR A 50 -0.92 -9.58 5.24
CA TYR A 50 -0.41 -8.60 4.29
C TYR A 50 0.79 -7.88 4.91
N PRO A 51 2.01 -8.04 4.36
CA PRO A 51 3.19 -7.34 4.88
C PRO A 51 3.03 -5.81 4.81
N GLU A 52 3.25 -5.12 5.92
CA GLU A 52 3.04 -3.67 6.03
C GLU A 52 3.87 -2.87 5.01
N SER A 53 5.14 -3.25 4.85
CA SER A 53 6.07 -2.62 3.91
C SER A 53 5.57 -2.72 2.46
N VAL A 54 5.01 -3.86 2.07
CA VAL A 54 4.42 -4.07 0.73
C VAL A 54 3.15 -3.22 0.58
N VAL A 55 2.31 -3.16 1.60
CA VAL A 55 1.09 -2.33 1.59
C VAL A 55 1.42 -0.86 1.36
N TRP A 56 2.36 -0.30 2.12
CA TRP A 56 2.73 1.12 1.98
C TRP A 56 3.43 1.41 0.66
N ARG A 57 4.32 0.51 0.23
CA ARG A 57 5.02 0.60 -1.04
C ARG A 57 4.05 0.61 -2.21
N GLN A 58 3.08 -0.31 -2.25
CA GLN A 58 2.14 -0.40 -3.37
C GLN A 58 1.08 0.71 -3.38
N LEU A 59 0.63 1.17 -2.20
CA LEU A 59 -0.40 2.21 -2.13
C LEU A 59 0.15 3.62 -2.32
N PHE A 60 1.35 3.89 -1.79
CA PHE A 60 1.90 5.24 -1.69
C PHE A 60 3.28 5.40 -2.31
N GLY A 61 3.99 4.32 -2.62
CA GLY A 61 5.39 4.38 -3.02
C GLY A 61 6.28 4.88 -1.88
N LEU A 62 5.92 4.56 -0.62
CA LEU A 62 6.59 5.04 0.57
C LEU A 62 6.92 3.89 1.53
N GLY A 63 7.96 4.09 2.34
CA GLY A 63 8.26 3.33 3.55
C GLY A 63 8.71 4.23 4.70
N PRO A 64 8.79 3.70 5.92
CA PRO A 64 9.27 4.45 7.07
C PRO A 64 10.79 4.67 7.00
N GLY A 65 11.24 5.91 7.18
CA GLY A 65 12.65 6.25 7.37
C GLY A 65 13.06 6.36 8.84
N ASP A 66 12.09 6.54 9.73
CA ASP A 66 12.26 6.59 11.19
C ASP A 66 11.03 6.00 11.91
N ASP A 67 11.11 5.87 13.24
CA ASP A 67 10.03 5.32 14.07
C ASP A 67 8.77 6.20 14.05
N ALA A 68 8.94 7.52 13.89
CA ALA A 68 7.83 8.46 13.78
C ALA A 68 7.05 8.24 12.47
N ALA A 69 7.74 7.98 11.37
CA ALA A 69 7.16 7.65 10.09
C ALA A 69 6.48 6.28 10.12
N LEU A 70 7.06 5.30 10.83
CA LEU A 70 6.43 4.01 11.06
C LEU A 70 5.08 4.16 11.78
N ALA A 71 5.07 4.92 12.89
CA ALA A 71 3.84 5.20 13.62
C ALA A 71 2.82 5.97 12.75
N ALA A 72 3.28 6.92 11.93
CA ALA A 72 2.44 7.68 11.01
C ALA A 72 1.84 6.81 9.89
N LEU A 73 2.60 5.85 9.34
CA LEU A 73 2.12 4.93 8.30
C LEU A 73 1.20 3.84 8.85
N ARG A 74 1.25 3.54 10.15
CA ARG A 74 0.29 2.66 10.82
C ARG A 74 -1.03 3.33 11.16
N GLU A 75 -1.12 4.65 11.03
CA GLU A 75 -2.37 5.37 11.26
C GLU A 75 -3.41 5.00 10.19
N PRO A 76 -4.66 4.64 10.58
CA PRO A 76 -5.71 4.36 9.61
C PRO A 76 -5.91 5.52 8.63
N LEU A 77 -6.09 5.18 7.36
CA LEU A 77 -6.21 6.17 6.29
C LEU A 77 -7.48 6.99 6.41
N ALA A 78 -7.36 8.29 6.26
CA ALA A 78 -8.47 9.22 6.34
C ALA A 78 -9.35 9.16 5.09
N ASP A 79 -10.66 9.28 5.28
CA ASP A 79 -11.61 9.49 4.19
C ASP A 79 -11.82 10.99 3.90
N ILE A 80 -12.58 11.29 2.85
CA ILE A 80 -12.86 12.68 2.46
C ILE A 80 -13.64 13.46 3.53
N ALA A 81 -14.44 12.78 4.35
CA ALA A 81 -15.20 13.43 5.42
C ALA A 81 -14.26 13.87 6.55
N TRP A 82 -13.28 13.06 6.91
CA TRP A 82 -12.21 13.44 7.81
C TRP A 82 -11.38 14.59 7.24
N VAL A 83 -10.94 14.52 5.97
CA VAL A 83 -10.14 15.60 5.37
C VAL A 83 -10.91 16.92 5.32
N SER A 84 -12.20 16.86 5.01
CA SER A 84 -13.09 18.03 5.02
C SER A 84 -13.15 18.69 6.40
N ARG A 85 -13.31 17.90 7.48
CA ARG A 85 -13.26 18.42 8.85
C ARG A 85 -11.89 18.97 9.22
N ALA A 86 -10.82 18.27 8.87
CA ALA A 86 -9.45 18.67 9.21
C ALA A 86 -9.01 19.98 8.54
N THR A 87 -9.40 20.16 7.28
CA THR A 87 -9.01 21.32 6.47
C THR A 87 -10.01 22.47 6.51
N GLY A 88 -11.26 22.21 6.93
CA GLY A 88 -12.37 23.15 6.84
C GLY A 88 -12.92 23.32 5.42
N VAL A 89 -12.45 22.54 4.44
CA VAL A 89 -12.88 22.63 3.04
C VAL A 89 -14.06 21.68 2.79
N PRO A 90 -15.17 22.13 2.19
CA PRO A 90 -16.31 21.26 1.87
C PRO A 90 -15.93 20.13 0.92
N GLN A 91 -16.53 18.94 1.09
CA GLN A 91 -16.20 17.77 0.26
C GLN A 91 -16.40 18.00 -1.25
N SER A 92 -17.41 18.77 -1.66
CA SER A 92 -17.64 19.14 -3.06
C SER A 92 -16.48 19.97 -3.62
N THR A 93 -16.01 20.95 -2.85
CA THR A 93 -14.85 21.77 -3.17
C THR A 93 -13.58 20.92 -3.25
N ILE A 94 -13.36 20.00 -2.31
CA ILE A 94 -12.22 19.05 -2.38
C ILE A 94 -12.26 18.27 -3.69
N ARG A 95 -13.41 17.70 -4.07
CA ARG A 95 -13.56 16.97 -5.34
C ARG A 95 -13.29 17.86 -6.55
N GLY A 96 -13.78 19.10 -6.54
CA GLY A 96 -13.53 20.07 -7.62
C GLY A 96 -12.05 20.46 -7.73
N HIS A 97 -11.37 20.64 -6.61
CA HIS A 97 -9.94 20.96 -6.56
C HIS A 97 -9.08 19.78 -7.03
N LEU A 98 -9.43 18.55 -6.64
CA LEU A 98 -8.75 17.35 -7.12
C LEU A 98 -8.90 17.20 -8.65
N ARG A 99 -10.10 17.47 -9.19
CA ARG A 99 -10.33 17.39 -10.64
C ARG A 99 -9.56 18.44 -11.43
N SER A 100 -9.47 19.65 -10.88
CA SER A 100 -8.83 20.79 -11.55
C SER A 100 -7.33 20.92 -11.24
N GLY A 101 -6.76 20.04 -10.41
CA GLY A 101 -5.34 20.10 -10.02
C GLY A 101 -5.00 21.19 -9.00
N HIS A 102 -6.00 21.89 -8.45
CA HIS A 102 -5.82 22.97 -7.46
C HIS A 102 -5.85 22.48 -6.00
N TRP A 103 -5.76 21.16 -5.79
CA TRP A 103 -5.74 20.60 -4.44
C TRP A 103 -4.40 20.89 -3.77
N ARG A 104 -4.47 21.58 -2.62
CA ARG A 104 -3.29 22.07 -1.88
C ARG A 104 -2.64 21.04 -0.97
N TYR A 105 -3.20 19.84 -0.84
CA TYR A 105 -2.65 18.75 -0.05
C TYR A 105 -2.28 17.58 -0.96
N ASP A 106 -1.83 16.45 -0.40
CA ASP A 106 -1.60 15.27 -1.20
C ASP A 106 -2.89 14.78 -1.87
N GLY A 107 -2.76 14.20 -3.06
CA GLY A 107 -3.91 13.74 -3.84
C GLY A 107 -4.66 12.58 -3.19
N GLY A 108 -4.10 11.90 -2.19
CA GLY A 108 -4.61 10.65 -1.66
C GLY A 108 -4.54 9.50 -2.68
N VAL A 109 -4.68 8.27 -2.17
CA VAL A 109 -4.75 7.05 -2.97
C VAL A 109 -6.21 6.74 -3.32
N GLN A 110 -6.48 6.40 -4.58
CA GLN A 110 -7.81 6.04 -5.04
C GLN A 110 -8.02 4.52 -4.93
N LEU A 111 -8.62 4.03 -3.84
CA LEU A 111 -8.72 2.58 -3.62
C LEU A 111 -9.74 1.89 -4.53
N GLY A 112 -10.85 2.58 -4.84
CA GLY A 112 -11.92 2.08 -5.72
C GLY A 112 -11.65 2.36 -7.19
N ASP A 113 -12.33 1.63 -8.08
CA ASP A 113 -12.11 1.65 -9.53
C ASP A 113 -12.02 3.08 -10.11
N THR A 114 -11.07 3.28 -11.02
CA THR A 114 -10.81 4.53 -11.74
C THR A 114 -11.42 4.54 -13.14
N HIS A 115 -11.85 3.38 -13.66
CA HIS A 115 -12.40 3.26 -15.01
C HIS A 115 -13.90 3.52 -15.10
N ASN A 116 -14.58 3.60 -13.97
CA ASN A 116 -16.02 3.87 -13.95
C ASN A 116 -16.27 5.38 -13.89
N ASP A 117 -17.21 5.86 -14.70
CA ASP A 117 -17.53 7.30 -14.88
C ASP A 117 -18.09 7.95 -13.59
N ALA A 118 -18.45 7.13 -12.60
CA ALA A 118 -18.87 7.58 -11.28
C ALA A 118 -17.66 7.99 -10.41
N PHE A 119 -17.75 9.18 -9.78
CA PHE A 119 -16.69 9.71 -8.92
C PHE A 119 -16.22 8.69 -7.87
N PRO A 120 -14.94 8.35 -7.86
CA PRO A 120 -14.50 7.17 -7.14
C PRO A 120 -14.44 7.48 -5.64
N ARG A 121 -15.42 6.96 -4.88
CA ARG A 121 -15.73 7.35 -3.48
C ARG A 121 -14.71 6.86 -2.44
N LEU A 122 -13.83 5.95 -2.83
CA LEU A 122 -12.89 5.27 -1.94
C LEU A 122 -11.50 5.91 -1.95
N ARG A 123 -11.42 7.25 -2.10
CA ARG A 123 -10.15 7.97 -1.94
C ARG A 123 -9.75 8.02 -0.47
N ARG A 124 -8.46 7.83 -0.20
CA ARG A 124 -7.89 7.77 1.15
C ARG A 124 -6.60 8.57 1.26
N TRP A 125 -6.37 9.20 2.41
CA TRP A 125 -5.23 10.07 2.67
C TRP A 125 -4.43 9.59 3.88
N ILE A 126 -3.13 9.89 3.89
CA ILE A 126 -2.28 9.70 5.07
C ILE A 126 -2.54 10.89 6.03
N PRO A 127 -3.13 10.68 7.22
CA PRO A 127 -3.55 11.78 8.09
C PRO A 127 -2.39 12.70 8.49
N THR A 128 -1.20 12.14 8.74
CA THR A 128 0.01 12.89 9.10
C THR A 128 0.41 13.91 8.04
N VAL A 129 0.23 13.60 6.75
CA VAL A 129 0.55 14.54 5.66
C VAL A 129 -0.41 15.74 5.70
N ILE A 130 -1.70 15.51 5.91
CA ILE A 130 -2.69 16.59 6.08
C ILE A 130 -2.39 17.43 7.33
N ARG A 131 -2.08 16.78 8.46
CA ARG A 131 -1.75 17.46 9.72
C ARG A 131 -0.50 18.33 9.61
N SER A 132 0.57 17.82 8.99
CA SER A 132 1.81 18.57 8.81
C SER A 132 1.58 19.90 8.08
N ARG A 133 0.82 19.87 6.98
CA ARG A 133 0.48 21.07 6.21
C ARG A 133 -0.49 21.99 6.95
N ARG A 134 -1.44 21.44 7.70
CA ARG A 134 -2.48 22.23 8.37
C ARG A 134 -1.99 22.89 9.66
N CYS A 135 -1.23 22.15 10.46
CA CYS A 135 -0.80 22.55 11.80
C CYS A 135 0.67 23.02 11.84
N GLY A 136 1.41 22.90 10.74
CA GLY A 136 2.83 23.22 10.70
C GLY A 136 3.70 22.23 11.48
N SER A 137 3.19 21.04 11.79
CA SER A 137 4.00 20.01 12.46
C SER A 137 5.05 19.46 11.49
N PRO A 138 6.25 19.13 11.96
CA PRO A 138 7.26 18.51 11.10
C PRO A 138 6.71 17.21 10.51
N LEU A 139 6.92 17.02 9.20
CA LEU A 139 6.59 15.78 8.53
C LEU A 139 7.64 14.71 8.92
N PRO A 140 7.23 13.50 9.32
CA PRO A 140 8.17 12.40 9.55
C PRO A 140 8.95 12.04 8.28
N ILE A 141 10.08 11.35 8.46
CA ILE A 141 10.95 11.00 7.34
C ILE A 141 10.39 9.77 6.62
N PHE A 142 9.78 9.97 5.46
CA PHE A 142 9.36 8.88 4.58
C PHE A 142 10.44 8.59 3.52
N ALA A 143 10.77 7.33 3.35
CA ALA A 143 11.61 6.86 2.24
C ALA A 143 10.72 6.63 1.02
N SER A 144 11.09 7.17 -0.14
CA SER A 144 10.41 6.85 -1.40
C SER A 144 10.87 5.49 -1.89
N ILE A 145 9.92 4.61 -2.21
CA ILE A 145 10.17 3.24 -2.66
C ILE A 145 9.34 3.01 -3.91
N PRO A 146 9.94 2.67 -5.06
CA PRO A 146 9.20 2.41 -6.29
C PRO A 146 8.28 1.19 -6.10
N PRO A 147 7.03 1.19 -6.60
CA PRO A 147 6.12 0.05 -6.47
C PRO A 147 6.73 -1.24 -7.04
N LEU A 148 6.34 -2.42 -6.54
CA LEU A 148 6.73 -3.66 -7.22
C LEU A 148 5.91 -3.76 -8.51
N PRO A 149 6.50 -4.28 -9.60
CA PRO A 149 5.69 -4.69 -10.74
C PRO A 149 4.62 -5.67 -10.22
N ALA A 150 3.35 -5.35 -10.47
CA ALA A 150 2.29 -6.31 -10.21
C ALA A 150 2.59 -7.52 -11.11
N ASN A 151 2.89 -8.68 -10.52
CA ASN A 151 3.06 -9.89 -11.31
C ASN A 151 1.79 -10.07 -12.14
N PRO A 152 1.87 -10.11 -13.49
CA PRO A 152 0.74 -10.45 -14.32
C PRO A 152 0.51 -11.95 -14.20
N VAL A 153 0.06 -12.43 -13.04
CA VAL A 153 -0.57 -13.74 -12.97
C VAL A 153 -2.03 -13.55 -13.35
N GLY A 154 -2.22 -13.13 -14.60
CA GLY A 154 -3.42 -13.51 -15.33
C GLY A 154 -3.28 -15.00 -15.64
N ASP A 155 -4.35 -15.76 -15.43
CA ASP A 155 -4.45 -17.20 -15.76
C ASP A 155 -3.97 -17.55 -17.19
N GLU A 156 -3.83 -16.56 -18.08
CA GLU A 156 -3.32 -16.70 -19.44
C GLU A 156 -1.84 -17.10 -19.49
N ALA A 157 -0.97 -16.52 -18.65
CA ALA A 157 0.46 -16.87 -18.64
C ALA A 157 0.72 -18.28 -18.08
N ARG A 158 -0.16 -18.77 -17.20
CA ARG A 158 -0.13 -20.15 -16.69
C ARG A 158 -0.63 -21.16 -17.72
N ALA A 159 -1.63 -20.77 -18.53
CA ALA A 159 -2.14 -21.61 -19.61
C ALA A 159 -1.14 -21.72 -20.78
N GLU A 160 -0.33 -20.70 -21.03
CA GLU A 160 0.70 -20.71 -22.08
C GLU A 160 1.95 -21.51 -21.65
N LEU A 161 2.39 -21.40 -20.39
CA LEU A 161 3.49 -22.23 -19.88
C LEU A 161 3.11 -23.72 -19.83
N ALA A 162 1.88 -24.05 -19.45
CA ALA A 162 1.39 -25.44 -19.39
C ALA A 162 1.22 -26.10 -20.77
N ARG A 163 1.19 -25.31 -21.86
CA ARG A 163 1.17 -25.84 -23.24
C ARG A 163 2.57 -26.02 -23.83
N THR A 164 3.59 -25.48 -23.18
CA THR A 164 4.97 -25.50 -23.70
C THR A 164 5.86 -26.50 -22.95
N THR A 165 5.42 -27.02 -21.79
CA THR A 165 6.19 -27.99 -20.99
C THR A 165 5.61 -29.42 -21.06
N THR A 166 5.42 -29.93 -22.27
CA THR A 166 5.30 -31.39 -22.50
C THR A 166 6.42 -31.78 -23.44
N ASP A 167 7.59 -32.02 -22.85
CA ASP A 167 8.85 -32.56 -23.39
C ASP A 167 10.04 -31.63 -23.09
N GLU A 168 10.51 -31.65 -21.84
CA GLU A 168 11.93 -31.85 -21.56
C GLU A 168 12.15 -32.04 -20.05
N GLN A 169 13.00 -33.01 -19.76
CA GLN A 169 13.44 -33.48 -18.44
C GLN A 169 14.09 -32.33 -17.62
N PRO A 170 13.92 -32.28 -16.28
CA PRO A 170 14.48 -31.19 -15.49
C PRO A 170 16.01 -31.31 -15.42
N PRO A 171 16.78 -30.23 -15.64
CA PRO A 171 18.17 -30.21 -15.24
C PRO A 171 18.29 -29.93 -13.73
N ASP A 172 19.08 -30.77 -13.08
CA ASP A 172 19.38 -30.81 -11.65
C ASP A 172 19.76 -29.45 -11.04
N ASP A 173 19.15 -29.18 -9.88
CA ASP A 173 19.55 -28.30 -8.78
C ASP A 173 20.57 -27.19 -9.05
N VAL A 174 20.07 -26.04 -9.50
CA VAL A 174 20.77 -24.74 -9.51
C VAL A 174 21.32 -24.35 -8.12
N PHE A 175 20.68 -24.81 -7.05
CA PHE A 175 21.13 -24.56 -5.68
C PHE A 175 22.34 -25.39 -5.25
N ALA A 176 22.57 -26.57 -5.86
CA ALA A 176 23.74 -27.39 -5.56
C ALA A 176 25.03 -26.75 -6.09
N ALA A 177 24.97 -26.04 -7.22
CA ALA A 177 26.11 -25.37 -7.83
C ALA A 177 26.62 -24.16 -7.02
N LEU A 178 25.74 -23.48 -6.29
CA LEU A 178 26.08 -22.30 -5.47
C LEU A 178 26.81 -22.64 -4.17
N LEU A 179 26.71 -23.90 -3.70
CA LEU A 179 27.29 -24.37 -2.45
C LEU A 179 28.59 -25.18 -2.65
N ALA A 180 28.98 -25.44 -3.90
CA ALA A 180 30.08 -26.33 -4.26
C ALA A 180 31.42 -25.63 -4.53
N ASP A 181 31.60 -24.37 -4.12
CA ASP A 181 32.88 -23.66 -4.27
C ASP A 181 33.66 -23.62 -2.94
N PRO A 182 34.54 -24.62 -2.66
CA PRO A 182 35.57 -24.46 -1.65
C PRO A 182 36.78 -23.73 -2.26
N ALA A 183 36.99 -22.49 -1.82
CA ALA A 183 38.15 -21.67 -2.14
C ALA A 183 39.48 -22.46 -2.00
N PRO A 184 40.41 -22.41 -2.98
CA PRO A 184 41.75 -22.88 -2.75
C PRO A 184 42.54 -21.82 -1.97
N ALA A 185 42.86 -22.14 -0.71
CA ALA A 185 43.94 -21.52 0.02
C ALA A 185 45.25 -21.70 -0.78
N SER A 186 45.87 -20.60 -1.20
CA SER A 186 47.23 -20.62 -1.73
C SER A 186 48.16 -20.00 -0.69
N ARG A 187 49.17 -20.79 -0.31
CA ARG A 187 50.32 -20.43 0.50
C ARG A 187 51.50 -20.14 -0.43
#